data_AF-G7ESU7-F1
#
_entry.id   AF-G7ESU7-F1
#
_cell.length_a   1.000
_cell.length_b   1.000
_cell.length_c   1.000
_cell.angle_alpha   90.00
_cell.angle_beta   90.00
_cell.angle_gamma   90.00
#
_symmetry.space_group_name_H-M   'P 1'
#
loop_
_entity.id
_entity.type
_entity.pdbx_description
1 polymer ?
#
loop_
_entity_poly.entity_id
_entity_poly.type
_entity_poly.pdbx_seq_one_letter_code
_entity_poly.pdbx_strand_id
1 'polypeptide(L)'
;MTKHFCGRTLLQKCMIFSLLCFATNVCSQPSWQLYESKQGVSVYFQRLTDDTLKMKAETVVNNVTAEDLVALLSDTDTAPSWIENITKVTLLKSLSPSENLVYSYIDSPWPVSNRDVITYSCYTRVSSLQTQLSIHARPDFLPKTKGVIRISILNATWLLTQQAENLHISYQVYALPGGKIPTWLNNRVALKSTLKTLINLAETLATKQYTAKSTVIRTGDCTHGELPQL
;
A
#
# COMPACT_ATOMS: atom_id res chain seq x y z
N MET A 1 -5.66 -61.99 -62.21
CA MET A 1 -5.85 -61.65 -60.78
C MET A 1 -5.01 -60.42 -60.46
N THR A 2 -5.60 -59.25 -60.58
CA THR A 2 -5.01 -57.93 -60.36
C THR A 2 -5.00 -57.62 -58.86
N LYS A 3 -3.82 -57.28 -58.31
CA LYS A 3 -3.65 -56.88 -56.91
C LYS A 3 -3.76 -55.35 -56.79
N HIS A 4 -4.68 -54.88 -55.96
CA HIS A 4 -4.84 -53.48 -55.59
C HIS A 4 -3.70 -53.00 -54.68
N PHE A 5 -3.01 -51.92 -55.06
CA PHE A 5 -2.14 -51.13 -54.20
C PHE A 5 -3.01 -50.08 -53.49
N CYS A 6 -3.10 -50.14 -52.16
CA CYS A 6 -3.77 -49.13 -51.33
C CYS A 6 -2.73 -48.11 -50.83
N GLY A 7 -2.98 -46.83 -51.10
CA GLY A 7 -2.04 -45.71 -50.93
C GLY A 7 -1.72 -45.37 -49.48
N ARG A 8 -0.41 -45.29 -49.19
CA ARG A 8 0.19 -44.89 -47.90
C ARG A 8 0.71 -43.44 -47.91
N THR A 9 -0.02 -42.49 -48.49
CA THR A 9 0.49 -41.11 -48.68
C THR A 9 -0.36 -40.00 -48.08
N LEU A 10 -1.27 -40.30 -47.14
CA LEU A 10 -2.06 -39.27 -46.46
C LEU A 10 -1.63 -38.95 -45.02
N LEU A 11 -0.97 -39.87 -44.31
CA LEU A 11 -0.64 -39.66 -42.88
C LEU A 11 0.52 -38.69 -42.64
N GLN A 12 1.39 -38.47 -43.63
CA GLN A 12 2.65 -37.74 -43.41
C GLN A 12 2.54 -36.21 -43.54
N LYS A 13 1.39 -35.69 -44.01
CA LYS A 13 1.15 -34.24 -44.14
C LYS A 13 0.45 -33.59 -42.94
N CYS A 14 -0.10 -34.36 -42.01
CA CYS A 14 -0.79 -33.79 -40.85
C CYS A 14 0.14 -33.45 -39.68
N MET A 15 1.35 -34.03 -39.64
CA MET A 15 2.22 -33.93 -38.45
C MET A 15 3.04 -32.63 -38.39
N ILE A 16 3.21 -31.91 -39.52
CA ILE A 16 4.03 -30.69 -39.58
C ILE A 16 3.20 -29.40 -39.37
N PHE A 17 1.88 -29.43 -39.59
CA PHE A 17 1.01 -28.26 -39.37
C PHE A 17 0.54 -28.09 -37.91
N SER A 18 0.68 -29.12 -37.07
CA SER A 18 0.26 -29.08 -35.67
C SER A 18 1.29 -28.39 -34.75
N LEU A 19 2.52 -28.16 -35.21
CA LEU A 19 3.61 -27.65 -34.37
C LEU A 19 3.73 -26.12 -34.32
N LEU A 20 2.86 -25.36 -35.00
CA LEU A 20 3.03 -23.90 -35.18
C LEU A 20 2.06 -23.00 -34.39
N CYS A 21 1.29 -23.53 -33.43
CA CYS A 21 0.31 -22.73 -32.67
C CYS A 21 0.39 -22.90 -31.15
N PHE A 22 1.56 -23.20 -30.59
CA PHE A 22 1.81 -22.93 -29.16
C PHE A 22 2.23 -21.46 -28.98
N ALA A 23 1.31 -20.54 -29.32
CA ALA A 23 1.37 -19.19 -28.77
C ALA A 23 1.04 -19.32 -27.29
N THR A 24 2.06 -19.50 -26.46
CA THR A 24 1.92 -19.35 -25.02
C THR A 24 1.50 -17.91 -24.78
N ASN A 25 0.21 -17.70 -24.50
CA ASN A 25 -0.25 -16.48 -23.86
C ASN A 25 0.37 -16.45 -22.47
N VAL A 26 1.63 -16.02 -22.38
CA VAL A 26 2.23 -15.62 -21.12
C VAL A 26 1.42 -14.41 -20.67
N CYS A 27 0.45 -14.66 -19.80
CA CYS A 27 -0.18 -13.61 -19.02
C CYS A 27 0.92 -13.02 -18.15
N SER A 28 1.60 -12.00 -18.67
CA SER A 28 2.62 -11.27 -17.93
C SER A 28 1.91 -10.64 -16.74
N GLN A 29 2.24 -11.12 -15.53
CA GLN A 29 1.80 -10.48 -14.30
C GLN A 29 2.16 -8.99 -14.40
N PRO A 30 1.25 -8.06 -14.09
CA PRO A 30 1.54 -6.65 -14.32
C PRO A 30 2.79 -6.28 -13.54
N SER A 31 3.84 -5.83 -14.22
CA SER A 31 5.13 -5.58 -13.59
C SER A 31 5.10 -4.25 -12.84
N TRP A 32 5.90 -4.16 -11.78
CA TRP A 32 6.14 -2.89 -11.09
C TRP A 32 6.90 -1.94 -12.01
N GLN A 33 6.36 -0.73 -12.20
CA GLN A 33 6.95 0.34 -12.99
C GLN A 33 7.46 1.43 -12.07
N LEU A 34 8.68 1.93 -12.29
CA LEU A 34 9.20 3.08 -11.55
C LEU A 34 8.42 4.33 -11.94
N TYR A 35 7.87 5.03 -10.96
CA TYR A 35 7.31 6.37 -11.13
C TYR A 35 8.41 7.41 -11.02
N GLU A 36 9.09 7.45 -9.87
CA GLU A 36 10.13 8.44 -9.58
C GLU A 36 11.05 7.93 -8.48
N SER A 37 12.33 8.30 -8.54
CA SER A 37 13.29 8.13 -7.44
C SER A 37 13.90 9.49 -7.12
N LYS A 38 13.70 9.95 -5.88
CA LYS A 38 14.08 11.30 -5.46
C LYS A 38 14.37 11.32 -3.96
N GLN A 39 15.45 11.99 -3.56
CA GLN A 39 15.84 12.18 -2.15
C GLN A 39 15.87 10.87 -1.34
N GLY A 40 16.40 9.79 -1.93
CA GLY A 40 16.50 8.49 -1.26
C GLY A 40 15.18 7.71 -1.15
N VAL A 41 14.12 8.16 -1.81
CA VAL A 41 12.83 7.47 -1.90
C VAL A 41 12.56 7.06 -3.35
N SER A 42 12.20 5.81 -3.56
CA SER A 42 11.76 5.29 -4.86
C SER A 42 10.31 4.86 -4.80
N VAL A 43 9.47 5.37 -5.69
CA VAL A 43 8.05 4.99 -5.81
C VAL A 43 7.85 4.24 -7.11
N TYR A 44 7.16 3.10 -7.01
CA TYR A 44 6.76 2.22 -8.07
C TYR A 44 5.25 2.07 -8.08
N PHE A 45 4.69 1.67 -9.22
CA PHE A 45 3.28 1.33 -9.32
C PHE A 45 3.04 0.13 -10.22
N GLN A 46 1.90 -0.49 -10.01
CA GLN A 46 1.34 -1.54 -10.84
C GLN A 46 -0.06 -1.09 -11.24
N ARG A 47 -0.31 -1.02 -12.56
CA ARG A 47 -1.63 -0.69 -13.08
C ARG A 47 -2.52 -1.93 -13.11
N LEU A 48 -3.72 -1.81 -12.56
CA LEU A 48 -4.72 -2.88 -12.54
C LEU A 48 -5.64 -2.80 -13.76
N THR A 49 -6.53 -3.78 -13.91
CA THR A 49 -7.44 -3.90 -15.06
C THR A 49 -8.46 -2.77 -15.16
N ASP A 50 -8.77 -2.10 -14.05
CA ASP A 50 -9.67 -0.95 -13.96
C ASP A 50 -8.94 0.40 -14.03
N ASP A 51 -7.70 0.41 -14.54
CA ASP A 51 -6.78 1.55 -14.59
C ASP A 51 -6.37 2.11 -13.22
N THR A 52 -6.81 1.54 -12.09
CA THR A 52 -6.35 1.96 -10.76
C THR A 52 -4.93 1.47 -10.49
N LEU A 53 -4.27 2.07 -9.50
CA LEU A 53 -2.87 1.76 -9.18
C LEU A 53 -2.74 1.10 -7.81
N LYS A 54 -1.97 0.01 -7.77
CA LYS A 54 -1.26 -0.41 -6.56
C LYS A 54 0.10 0.27 -6.56
N MET A 55 0.52 0.83 -5.42
CA MET A 55 1.79 1.53 -5.30
C MET A 55 2.71 0.81 -4.31
N LYS A 56 4.01 0.93 -4.56
CA LYS A 56 5.08 0.48 -3.68
C LYS A 56 6.09 1.61 -3.54
N ALA A 57 6.56 1.90 -2.34
CA ALA A 57 7.64 2.83 -2.09
C ALA A 57 8.73 2.18 -1.25
N GLU A 58 9.97 2.56 -1.49
CA GLU A 58 11.15 2.03 -0.80
C GLU A 58 12.07 3.18 -0.41
N THR A 59 12.59 3.14 0.83
CA THR A 59 13.58 4.09 1.33
C THR A 59 14.44 3.45 2.42
N VAL A 60 15.61 4.05 2.68
CA VAL A 60 16.53 3.66 3.74
C VAL A 60 16.84 4.89 4.57
N VAL A 61 16.65 4.80 5.88
CA VAL A 61 16.94 5.89 6.81
C VAL A 61 18.05 5.44 7.76
N ASN A 62 19.10 6.23 7.85
CA ASN A 62 20.27 5.91 8.67
C ASN A 62 20.02 6.25 10.14
N ASN A 63 20.58 5.47 11.06
CA ASN A 63 20.52 5.68 12.51
C ASN A 63 19.09 5.78 13.06
N VAL A 64 18.19 4.99 12.49
CA VAL A 64 16.77 4.93 12.81
C VAL A 64 16.38 3.47 13.02
N THR A 65 15.48 3.22 13.97
CA THR A 65 14.94 1.89 14.25
C THR A 65 13.46 1.76 13.90
N ALA A 66 12.92 0.53 13.90
CA ALA A 66 11.50 0.31 13.74
C ALA A 66 10.67 1.02 14.85
N GLU A 67 11.22 1.10 16.07
CA GLU A 67 10.61 1.80 17.20
C GLU A 67 10.52 3.32 16.97
N ASP A 68 11.52 3.92 16.31
CA ASP A 68 11.48 5.34 15.91
C ASP A 68 10.31 5.62 14.96
N LEU A 69 10.07 4.73 13.97
CA LEU A 69 8.90 4.85 13.10
C LEU A 69 7.59 4.70 13.89
N VAL A 70 7.52 3.73 14.80
CA VAL A 70 6.34 3.51 15.64
C VAL A 70 6.07 4.72 16.54
N ALA A 71 7.11 5.36 17.06
CA ALA A 71 7.00 6.61 17.83
C ALA A 71 6.45 7.75 16.98
N LEU A 72 6.96 7.95 15.76
CA LEU A 72 6.44 8.94 14.82
C LEU A 72 4.96 8.68 14.46
N LEU A 73 4.58 7.43 14.20
CA LEU A 73 3.19 7.07 13.92
C LEU A 73 2.25 7.32 15.11
N SER A 74 2.76 7.17 16.33
CA SER A 74 2.00 7.44 17.56
C SER A 74 1.81 8.93 17.82
N ASP A 75 2.68 9.77 17.25
CA ASP A 75 2.59 11.22 17.37
C ASP A 75 1.60 11.82 16.36
N THR A 76 0.32 11.67 16.66
CA THR A 76 -0.78 12.17 15.82
C THR A 76 -0.74 13.67 15.55
N ASP A 77 -0.08 14.45 16.41
CA ASP A 77 -0.04 15.92 16.29
C ASP A 77 1.01 16.35 15.26
N THR A 78 2.05 15.53 15.08
CA THR A 78 3.08 15.70 14.05
C THR A 78 2.64 15.18 12.68
N ALA A 79 1.58 14.37 12.61
CA ALA A 79 1.11 13.79 11.33
C ALA A 79 0.94 14.79 10.17
N PRO A 80 0.39 16.01 10.35
CA PRO A 80 0.29 16.99 9.27
C PRO A 80 1.63 17.50 8.71
N SER A 81 2.74 17.36 9.46
CA SER A 81 4.07 17.80 8.98
C SER A 81 4.64 16.85 7.92
N TRP A 82 4.27 15.56 7.97
CA TRP A 82 4.88 14.55 7.12
C TRP A 82 3.91 13.78 6.23
N ILE A 83 2.62 13.70 6.56
CA ILE A 83 1.62 13.09 5.68
C ILE A 83 0.99 14.16 4.80
N GLU A 84 1.14 14.00 3.49
CA GLU A 84 0.59 14.96 2.52
C GLU A 84 -0.94 15.06 2.65
N ASN A 85 -1.45 16.29 2.69
CA ASN A 85 -2.87 16.64 2.75
C ASN A 85 -3.62 16.19 4.03
N ILE A 86 -2.95 15.62 5.02
CA ILE A 86 -3.55 15.34 6.33
C ILE A 86 -3.56 16.61 7.16
N THR A 87 -4.71 16.95 7.73
CA THR A 87 -4.84 18.08 8.68
C THR A 87 -5.17 17.63 10.09
N LYS A 88 -5.67 16.41 10.26
CA LYS A 88 -5.98 15.84 11.59
C LYS A 88 -5.83 14.33 11.58
N VAL A 89 -5.17 13.81 12.60
CA VAL A 89 -5.15 12.38 12.95
C VAL A 89 -5.64 12.25 14.40
N THR A 90 -6.44 11.24 14.68
CA THR A 90 -6.96 10.97 16.02
C THR A 90 -6.97 9.48 16.28
N LEU A 91 -6.29 9.04 17.34
CA LEU A 91 -6.43 7.69 17.85
C LEU A 91 -7.85 7.55 18.42
N LEU A 92 -8.68 6.75 17.77
CA LEU A 92 -10.04 6.46 18.22
C LEU A 92 -10.04 5.46 19.36
N LYS A 93 -9.23 4.40 19.22
CA LYS A 93 -9.15 3.31 20.19
C LYS A 93 -7.82 2.58 20.05
N SER A 94 -7.18 2.28 21.18
CA SER A 94 -6.17 1.22 21.25
C SER A 94 -6.88 -0.06 21.67
N LEU A 95 -6.84 -1.07 20.80
CA LEU A 95 -7.48 -2.36 21.02
C LEU A 95 -6.55 -3.30 21.79
N SER A 96 -5.26 -3.19 21.50
CA SER A 96 -4.15 -3.86 22.17
C SER A 96 -2.87 -3.06 21.90
N PRO A 97 -1.71 -3.41 22.49
CA PRO A 97 -0.44 -2.77 22.13
C PRO A 97 -0.08 -2.90 20.64
N SER A 98 -0.57 -3.93 19.94
CA SER A 98 -0.33 -4.15 18.50
C SER A 98 -1.43 -3.61 17.60
N GLU A 99 -2.57 -3.18 18.15
CA GLU A 99 -3.77 -2.92 17.37
C GLU A 99 -4.42 -1.57 17.73
N ASN A 100 -4.66 -0.75 16.70
CA ASN A 100 -5.26 0.57 16.88
C ASN A 100 -6.32 0.85 15.83
N LEU A 101 -7.28 1.70 16.19
CA LEU A 101 -8.22 2.36 15.30
C LEU A 101 -7.90 3.84 15.25
N VAL A 102 -7.68 4.34 14.04
CA VAL A 102 -7.25 5.72 13.81
C VAL A 102 -8.21 6.39 12.84
N TYR A 103 -8.61 7.62 13.16
CA TYR A 103 -9.32 8.51 12.26
C TYR A 103 -8.33 9.50 11.65
N SER A 104 -8.41 9.68 10.33
CA SER A 104 -7.61 10.65 9.60
C SER A 104 -8.49 11.51 8.69
N TYR A 105 -8.30 12.82 8.74
CA TYR A 105 -8.97 13.80 7.88
C TYR A 105 -8.00 14.32 6.83
N ILE A 106 -8.43 14.27 5.56
CA ILE A 106 -7.64 14.64 4.38
C ILE A 106 -8.29 15.87 3.73
N ASP A 107 -7.57 16.99 3.77
CA ASP A 107 -7.94 18.21 3.06
C ASP A 107 -7.56 18.07 1.59
N SER A 108 -8.56 17.90 0.74
CA SER A 108 -8.33 17.58 -0.67
C SER A 108 -8.17 18.86 -1.48
N PRO A 109 -7.32 18.85 -2.52
CA PRO A 109 -7.18 20.01 -3.38
C PRO A 109 -8.52 20.30 -4.08
N TRP A 110 -8.92 21.58 -4.08
CA TRP A 110 -10.06 22.07 -4.83
C TRP A 110 -9.91 21.70 -6.32
N PRO A 111 -10.97 21.26 -7.02
CA PRO A 111 -12.39 21.29 -6.64
C PRO A 111 -12.92 20.01 -5.99
N VAL A 112 -12.05 19.15 -5.45
CA VAL A 112 -12.48 17.84 -4.96
C VAL A 112 -12.88 17.92 -3.48
N SER A 113 -14.01 17.33 -3.10
CA SER A 113 -14.45 17.24 -1.70
C SER A 113 -13.41 16.56 -0.81
N ASN A 114 -13.33 17.00 0.44
CA ASN A 114 -12.45 16.42 1.45
C ASN A 114 -12.78 14.95 1.73
N ARG A 115 -11.78 14.22 2.22
CA ARG A 115 -11.95 12.82 2.64
C ARG A 115 -11.70 12.64 4.11
N ASP A 116 -12.28 11.59 4.65
CA ASP A 116 -11.81 10.99 5.88
C ASP A 116 -11.62 9.48 5.68
N VAL A 117 -10.81 8.89 6.54
CA VAL A 117 -10.62 7.45 6.61
C VAL A 117 -10.54 7.03 8.06
N ILE A 118 -11.16 5.89 8.36
CA ILE A 118 -10.93 5.18 9.62
C ILE A 118 -10.14 3.95 9.26
N THR A 119 -9.00 3.77 9.89
CA THR A 119 -8.13 2.63 9.65
C THR A 119 -8.00 1.79 10.91
N TYR A 120 -8.05 0.48 10.72
CA TYR A 120 -7.51 -0.49 11.65
C TYR A 120 -6.06 -0.75 11.28
N SER A 121 -5.18 -0.74 12.26
CA SER A 121 -3.77 -1.06 12.10
C SER A 121 -3.37 -2.22 13.00
N CYS A 122 -2.56 -3.14 12.47
CA CYS A 122 -2.01 -4.30 13.16
C CYS A 122 -0.48 -4.32 13.00
N TYR A 123 0.25 -4.29 14.11
CA TYR A 123 1.71 -4.27 14.15
C TYR A 123 2.26 -5.62 14.64
N THR A 124 3.00 -6.32 13.79
CA THR A 124 3.47 -7.68 14.04
C THR A 124 4.98 -7.80 13.86
N ARG A 125 5.57 -8.81 14.50
CA ARG A 125 6.96 -9.22 14.23
C ARG A 125 6.96 -10.31 13.17
N VAL A 126 7.74 -10.13 12.12
CA VAL A 126 7.90 -11.10 11.02
C VAL A 126 9.13 -11.97 11.26
N SER A 127 10.22 -11.37 11.74
CA SER A 127 11.45 -12.08 12.12
C SER A 127 12.22 -11.27 13.18
N SER A 128 13.40 -11.72 13.57
CA SER A 128 14.26 -10.97 14.52
C SER A 128 14.62 -9.56 14.01
N LEU A 129 14.72 -9.38 12.69
CA LEU A 129 15.09 -8.12 12.04
C LEU A 129 13.92 -7.43 11.34
N GLN A 130 12.74 -8.05 11.28
CA GLN A 130 11.62 -7.53 10.50
C GLN A 130 10.35 -7.39 11.32
N THR A 131 9.69 -6.24 11.16
CA THR A 131 8.35 -5.99 11.68
C THR A 131 7.45 -5.48 10.55
N GLN A 132 6.14 -5.69 10.70
CA GLN A 132 5.16 -5.31 9.68
C GLN A 132 4.00 -4.57 10.31
N LEU A 133 3.60 -3.44 9.72
CA LEU A 133 2.37 -2.73 10.03
C LEU A 133 1.38 -2.92 8.88
N SER A 134 0.30 -3.66 9.12
CA SER A 134 -0.80 -3.83 8.19
C SER A 134 -1.95 -2.87 8.54
N ILE A 135 -2.50 -2.20 7.54
CA ILE A 135 -3.51 -1.15 7.69
C ILE A 135 -4.67 -1.43 6.74
N HIS A 136 -5.90 -1.39 7.27
CA HIS A 136 -7.11 -1.63 6.51
C HIS A 136 -8.20 -0.61 6.84
N ALA A 137 -8.96 -0.16 5.85
CA ALA A 137 -10.11 0.71 6.08
C ALA A 137 -11.19 0.01 6.93
N ARG A 138 -11.82 0.77 7.84
CA ARG A 138 -13.00 0.40 8.62
C ARG A 138 -14.08 1.50 8.46
N PRO A 139 -14.64 1.65 7.24
CA PRO A 139 -15.48 2.80 6.90
C PRO A 139 -16.73 2.93 7.76
N ASP A 140 -17.23 1.83 8.33
CA ASP A 140 -18.49 1.79 9.07
C ASP A 140 -18.30 1.94 10.59
N PHE A 141 -17.07 2.07 11.09
CA PHE A 141 -16.81 2.18 12.53
C PHE A 141 -17.37 3.46 13.17
N LEU A 142 -17.49 4.54 12.40
CA LEU A 142 -18.18 5.76 12.81
C LEU A 142 -19.11 6.25 11.70
N PRO A 143 -20.18 6.98 12.04
CA PRO A 143 -21.02 7.65 11.07
C PRO A 143 -20.23 8.50 10.07
N LYS A 144 -20.78 8.67 8.87
CA LYS A 144 -20.17 9.52 7.84
C LYS A 144 -20.29 10.99 8.24
N THR A 145 -19.21 11.73 8.03
CA THR A 145 -19.18 13.18 8.25
C THR A 145 -19.87 13.90 7.08
N LYS A 146 -20.81 14.82 7.38
CA LYS A 146 -21.53 15.57 6.33
C LYS A 146 -20.55 16.38 5.47
N GLY A 147 -20.68 16.27 4.14
CA GLY A 147 -19.84 17.01 3.18
C GLY A 147 -18.44 16.42 2.96
N VAL A 148 -18.13 15.27 3.56
CA VAL A 148 -16.83 14.58 3.47
C VAL A 148 -17.03 13.19 2.87
N ILE A 149 -16.14 12.78 1.98
CA ILE A 149 -16.18 11.45 1.35
C ILE A 149 -15.35 10.46 2.19
N ARG A 150 -16.00 9.47 2.80
CA ARG A 150 -15.33 8.37 3.51
C ARG A 150 -14.64 7.43 2.54
N ILE A 151 -13.33 7.23 2.72
CA ILE A 151 -12.56 6.20 2.01
C ILE A 151 -12.94 4.84 2.57
N SER A 152 -13.49 3.96 1.73
CA SER A 152 -13.92 2.60 2.12
C SER A 152 -12.94 1.51 1.74
N ILE A 153 -12.08 1.77 0.76
CA ILE A 153 -11.08 0.81 0.28
C ILE A 153 -9.71 1.42 0.49
N LEU A 154 -9.00 0.88 1.48
CA LEU A 154 -7.60 1.16 1.75
C LEU A 154 -7.00 -0.10 2.36
N ASN A 155 -5.94 -0.59 1.74
CA ASN A 155 -5.07 -1.62 2.28
C ASN A 155 -3.64 -1.13 2.13
N ALA A 156 -2.90 -1.09 3.24
CA ALA A 156 -1.51 -0.69 3.25
C ALA A 156 -0.68 -1.63 4.11
N THR A 157 0.58 -1.81 3.73
CA THR A 157 1.55 -2.58 4.48
C THR A 157 2.86 -1.81 4.54
N TRP A 158 3.40 -1.64 5.73
CA TRP A 158 4.78 -1.21 5.96
C TRP A 158 5.58 -2.42 6.40
N LEU A 159 6.63 -2.76 5.67
CA LEU A 159 7.62 -3.75 6.09
C LEU A 159 8.89 -3.00 6.49
N LEU A 160 9.30 -3.20 7.73
CA LEU A 160 10.44 -2.53 8.34
C LEU A 160 11.52 -3.57 8.56
N THR A 161 12.67 -3.40 7.90
CA THR A 161 13.82 -4.31 8.04
C THR A 161 14.98 -3.56 8.66
N GLN A 162 15.36 -3.96 9.88
CA GLN A 162 16.54 -3.42 10.54
C GLN A 162 17.80 -4.06 9.93
N GLN A 163 18.71 -3.21 9.44
CA GLN A 163 20.01 -3.64 8.93
C GLN A 163 21.11 -2.79 9.56
N ALA A 164 21.83 -3.38 10.53
CA ALA A 164 22.73 -2.65 11.41
C ALA A 164 22.01 -1.42 12.02
N GLU A 165 22.55 -0.23 11.84
CA GLU A 165 21.98 1.03 12.36
C GLU A 165 20.91 1.65 11.45
N ASN A 166 20.65 1.05 10.28
CA ASN A 166 19.75 1.62 9.27
C ASN A 166 18.42 0.88 9.22
N LEU A 167 17.34 1.65 8.99
CA LEU A 167 16.01 1.11 8.75
C LEU A 167 15.69 1.12 7.27
N HIS A 168 15.47 -0.06 6.69
CA HIS A 168 14.89 -0.20 5.36
C HIS A 168 13.36 -0.24 5.47
N ILE A 169 12.69 0.66 4.77
CA ILE A 169 11.23 0.80 4.79
C ILE A 169 10.70 0.45 3.40
N SER A 170 9.83 -0.56 3.35
CA SER A 170 9.01 -0.86 2.17
C SER A 170 7.54 -0.58 2.50
N TYR A 171 6.93 0.32 1.75
CA TYR A 171 5.52 0.68 1.87
C TYR A 171 4.77 0.18 0.65
N GLN A 172 3.66 -0.52 0.83
CA GLN A 172 2.74 -0.87 -0.25
C GLN A 172 1.35 -0.37 0.09
N VAL A 173 0.64 0.15 -0.90
CA VAL A 173 -0.73 0.63 -0.70
C VAL A 173 -1.59 0.42 -1.93
N TYR A 174 -2.84 0.08 -1.67
CA TYR A 174 -3.94 0.16 -2.62
C TYR A 174 -5.11 0.87 -1.94
N ALA A 175 -5.56 1.99 -2.51
CA ALA A 175 -6.65 2.76 -1.96
C ALA A 175 -7.50 3.37 -3.07
N LEU A 176 -8.82 3.42 -2.85
CA LEU A 176 -9.76 4.12 -3.71
C LEU A 176 -10.41 5.24 -2.92
N PRO A 177 -10.17 6.52 -3.28
CA PRO A 177 -10.63 7.66 -2.48
C PRO A 177 -12.14 7.91 -2.58
N GLY A 178 -12.85 7.16 -3.42
CA GLY A 178 -14.27 7.36 -3.73
C GLY A 178 -14.57 8.68 -4.45
N GLY A 179 -15.86 8.93 -4.67
CA GLY A 179 -16.35 10.12 -5.38
C GLY A 179 -16.22 10.03 -6.91
N LYS A 180 -16.48 11.15 -7.59
CA LYS A 180 -16.49 11.26 -9.05
C LYS A 180 -15.19 11.88 -9.58
N ILE A 181 -14.05 11.30 -9.21
CA ILE A 181 -12.74 11.75 -9.70
C ILE A 181 -12.33 10.88 -10.90
N PRO A 182 -11.92 11.46 -12.03
CA PRO A 182 -11.33 10.68 -13.12
C PRO A 182 -10.12 9.87 -12.65
N THR A 183 -10.04 8.58 -13.01
CA THR A 183 -8.98 7.66 -12.57
C THR A 183 -7.57 8.20 -12.86
N TRP A 184 -7.36 8.81 -14.03
CA TRP A 184 -6.05 9.39 -14.40
C TRP A 184 -5.60 10.48 -13.43
N LEU A 185 -6.53 11.31 -12.93
CA LEU A 185 -6.23 12.39 -12.01
C LEU A 185 -5.95 11.83 -10.61
N ASN A 186 -6.79 10.89 -10.17
CA ASN A 186 -6.57 10.16 -8.93
C ASN A 186 -5.16 9.53 -8.90
N ASN A 187 -4.80 8.79 -9.94
CA ASN A 187 -3.52 8.11 -10.06
C ASN A 187 -2.33 9.08 -9.96
N ARG A 188 -2.41 10.22 -10.67
CA ARG A 188 -1.36 11.25 -10.62
C ARG A 188 -1.20 11.82 -9.21
N VAL A 189 -2.31 12.17 -8.56
CA VAL A 189 -2.30 12.72 -7.19
C VAL A 189 -1.78 11.68 -6.20
N ALA A 190 -2.21 10.44 -6.31
CA ALA A 190 -1.81 9.33 -5.44
C ALA A 190 -0.30 9.07 -5.50
N LEU A 191 0.28 9.02 -6.70
CA LEU A 191 1.73 8.85 -6.90
C LEU A 191 2.53 9.99 -6.28
N LYS A 192 2.15 11.24 -6.58
CA LYS A 192 2.81 12.44 -6.06
C LYS A 192 2.71 12.52 -4.53
N SER A 193 1.53 12.26 -3.99
CA SER A 193 1.26 12.27 -2.55
C SER A 193 2.06 11.20 -1.82
N THR A 194 2.18 10.00 -2.40
CA THR A 194 2.99 8.91 -1.86
C THR A 194 4.46 9.30 -1.81
N LEU A 195 5.01 9.81 -2.92
CA LEU A 195 6.41 10.25 -2.97
C LEU A 195 6.70 11.32 -1.91
N LYS A 196 5.87 12.37 -1.84
CA LYS A 196 6.06 13.46 -0.89
C LYS A 196 5.93 13.01 0.56
N THR A 197 4.94 12.17 0.86
CA THR A 197 4.76 11.59 2.22
C THR A 197 5.99 10.80 2.65
N LEU A 198 6.53 9.95 1.77
CA LEU A 198 7.68 9.11 2.12
C LEU A 198 8.98 9.90 2.22
N ILE A 199 9.14 10.97 1.43
CA ILE A 199 10.26 11.92 1.57
C ILE A 199 10.19 12.61 2.94
N ASN A 200 9.04 13.20 3.26
CA ASN A 200 8.88 13.92 4.52
C ASN A 200 9.00 12.96 5.72
N LEU A 201 8.50 11.73 5.60
CA LEU A 201 8.68 10.67 6.60
C LEU A 201 10.18 10.42 6.85
N ALA A 202 10.95 10.18 5.79
CA ALA A 202 12.39 9.89 5.90
C ALA A 202 13.14 11.07 6.55
N GLU A 203 12.81 12.30 6.18
CA GLU A 203 13.38 13.52 6.77
C GLU A 203 13.00 13.67 8.25
N THR A 204 11.74 13.46 8.60
CA THR A 204 11.23 13.55 9.98
C THR A 204 11.87 12.49 10.88
N LEU A 205 12.08 11.27 10.37
CA LEU A 205 12.79 10.21 11.07
C LEU A 205 14.26 10.55 11.29
N ALA A 206 14.94 11.00 10.23
CA ALA A 206 16.36 11.36 10.30
C ALA A 206 16.63 12.52 11.25
N THR A 207 15.72 13.49 11.31
CA THR A 207 15.83 14.68 12.19
C THR A 207 15.20 14.50 13.56
N LYS A 208 14.52 13.37 13.80
CA LYS A 208 13.80 13.04 15.04
C LYS A 208 12.79 14.12 15.47
N GLN A 209 12.12 14.75 14.51
CA GLN A 209 11.12 15.80 14.76
C GLN A 209 9.75 15.18 15.12
N TYR A 210 9.68 14.44 16.22
CA TYR A 210 8.44 13.86 16.76
C TYR A 210 8.60 13.51 18.24
N THR A 211 7.48 13.37 18.94
CA THR A 211 7.46 12.99 20.36
C THR A 211 6.86 11.60 20.53
N ALA A 212 7.62 10.67 21.09
CA ALA A 212 7.10 9.36 21.48
C ALA A 212 6.02 9.53 22.57
N LYS A 213 4.74 9.39 22.22
CA LYS A 213 3.64 9.35 23.20
C LYS A 213 3.69 8.03 23.97
N SER A 214 3.26 8.03 25.24
CA SER A 214 3.39 6.87 26.14
C SER A 214 2.53 5.66 25.78
N THR A 215 1.70 5.77 24.72
CA THR A 215 1.06 4.61 24.08
C THR A 215 2.15 3.78 23.43
N VAL A 216 2.70 2.82 24.17
CA VAL A 216 3.76 1.95 23.67
C VAL A 216 3.13 0.95 22.70
N ILE A 217 2.97 1.36 21.44
CA ILE A 217 2.67 0.45 20.35
C ILE A 217 3.81 -0.58 20.30
N ARG A 218 3.47 -1.85 20.31
CA ARG A 218 4.41 -2.98 20.31
C ARG A 218 3.93 -4.05 19.37
N THR A 219 4.85 -4.80 18.80
CA THR A 219 4.50 -5.97 18.02
C THR A 219 3.75 -7.00 18.87
N GLY A 220 2.74 -7.64 18.30
CA GLY A 220 2.00 -8.71 18.96
C GLY A 220 1.08 -9.42 17.98
N ASP A 221 0.36 -10.44 18.46
CA ASP A 221 -0.69 -11.08 17.68
C ASP A 221 -1.87 -10.12 17.54
N CYS A 222 -2.53 -10.16 16.39
CA CYS A 222 -3.68 -9.30 16.10
C CYS A 222 -4.93 -10.15 15.96
N THR A 223 -5.85 -10.04 16.92
CA THR A 223 -7.09 -10.82 16.98
C THR A 223 -8.32 -10.00 16.61
N HIS A 224 -8.18 -8.68 16.45
CA HIS A 224 -9.24 -7.72 16.18
C HIS A 224 -9.32 -7.34 14.68
N GLY A 225 -8.76 -8.16 13.80
CA GLY A 225 -8.87 -7.96 12.35
C GLY A 225 -10.32 -7.94 11.86
N GLU A 226 -11.22 -8.66 12.52
CA GLU A 226 -12.64 -8.79 12.14
C GLU A 226 -13.59 -8.11 13.14
N LEU A 227 -13.17 -7.00 13.76
CA LEU A 227 -13.99 -6.29 14.76
C LEU A 227 -15.46 -6.16 14.33
N PRO A 228 -16.42 -6.51 15.20
CA PRO A 228 -17.83 -6.33 14.91
C PRO A 228 -18.11 -4.84 14.63
N GLN A 229 -18.93 -4.62 13.59
CA GLN A 229 -19.44 -3.30 13.22
C GLN A 229 -20.22 -2.74 14.42
N LEU A 230 -19.93 -1.48 14.80
CA LEU A 230 -20.69 -0.76 15.83
C LEU A 230 -22.09 -0.41 15.31
#